data_AF-T0XUM4-F1
#
_entry.id   AF-T0XUM4-F1
#
_cell.length_a   1.000
_cell.length_b   1.000
_cell.length_c   1.000
_cell.angle_alpha   90.00
_cell.angle_beta   90.00
_cell.angle_gamma   90.00
#
_symmetry.space_group_name_H-M   'P 1'
#
loop_
_entity.id
_entity.type
_entity.pdbx_description
1 polymer ?
#
loop_
_entity_poly.entity_id
_entity_poly.type
_entity_poly.pdbx_seq_one_letter_code
_entity_poly.pdbx_strand_id
1 'polypeptide(L)'
;MLSISGKRGTSAQDVGAVAKYPDESKDKAKAPGAVEDYYSQGNDKTPSQWMGGAAEALGLSGPVDREDHMKTLQGLDPKTGQGLVQGAGEDRRYAWDLTFSAPKSVSIVWAIGGEETRADVEAAQTRAVEKVLQFIEQEFAMARRGSSEKGTITHEKAKLLAAAFLHGSSREQDPQIHTHLMLQNLLLREDGTFGTLDGKQMYEWKMALGAMYRAELAREMKEMGFSIEADGDSFRIKGIPKELEEEFSRRRGQIEAKLAEKGLTGGKAAEIAALDTRAAKEILDTEILQGDWDARAAEHGVNKESIEAAKGFEKEAAKEIDRAEILQKLTRMEAVFEEKDLVREAGIALSHHGRGREEVEQEVAGLKRHQDIVKLRGQDGKNYFTTKEMLELEKGILARAREGKEDRDLILSEKSIQAAIARFEREKGFSLSGVSMGVKIPPFWGNEISPPWWLSDLGCRLLPGA
;
A
#
# COMPACT_ATOMS: atom_id res chain seq x y z
N MET A 1 -0.23 2.88 -8.91
CA MET A 1 -0.97 2.73 -7.64
C MET A 1 -1.62 1.35 -7.60
N LEU A 2 -1.74 0.73 -6.42
CA LEU A 2 -2.51 -0.51 -6.23
C LEU A 2 -3.74 -0.25 -5.35
N SER A 3 -4.92 -0.65 -5.80
CA SER A 3 -6.13 -0.72 -4.99
C SER A 3 -6.58 -2.17 -4.83
N ILE A 4 -7.26 -2.50 -3.71
CA ILE A 4 -7.73 -3.87 -3.44
C ILE A 4 -9.19 -3.79 -3.02
N SER A 5 -10.07 -4.52 -3.72
CA SER A 5 -11.47 -4.66 -3.34
C SER A 5 -11.89 -6.13 -3.27
N GLY A 6 -12.59 -6.52 -2.21
CA GLY A 6 -13.10 -7.88 -2.06
C GLY A 6 -14.40 -8.08 -2.83
N LYS A 7 -14.49 -9.12 -3.66
CA LYS A 7 -15.69 -9.49 -4.40
C LYS A 7 -16.35 -10.70 -3.73
N ARG A 8 -17.59 -10.54 -3.31
CA ARG A 8 -18.42 -11.57 -2.66
C ARG A 8 -19.84 -11.47 -3.17
N GLY A 9 -20.58 -12.55 -3.05
CA GLY A 9 -22.01 -12.57 -3.32
C GLY A 9 -22.66 -13.81 -2.73
N THR A 10 -23.97 -13.90 -2.93
CA THR A 10 -24.79 -14.99 -2.42
C THR A 10 -25.71 -15.57 -3.49
N SER A 11 -25.57 -15.13 -4.75
CA SER A 11 -26.47 -15.48 -5.85
C SER A 11 -25.75 -15.58 -7.20
N ALA A 12 -26.35 -16.31 -8.15
CA ALA A 12 -25.92 -16.37 -9.54
C ALA A 12 -25.81 -14.99 -10.20
N GLN A 13 -26.68 -14.05 -9.80
CA GLN A 13 -26.66 -12.68 -10.29
C GLN A 13 -25.40 -11.95 -9.81
N ASP A 14 -24.98 -12.15 -8.56
CA ASP A 14 -23.75 -11.57 -8.02
C ASP A 14 -22.52 -12.16 -8.70
N VAL A 15 -22.48 -13.49 -8.91
CA VAL A 15 -21.41 -14.14 -9.68
C VAL A 15 -21.37 -13.58 -11.09
N GLY A 16 -22.52 -13.48 -11.74
CA GLY A 16 -22.65 -12.95 -13.09
C GLY A 16 -22.20 -11.50 -13.18
N ALA A 17 -22.50 -10.67 -12.18
CA ALA A 17 -22.03 -9.30 -12.09
C ALA A 17 -20.51 -9.22 -11.91
N VAL A 18 -19.90 -10.11 -11.12
CA VAL A 18 -18.44 -10.15 -10.93
C VAL A 18 -17.71 -10.75 -12.14
N ALA A 19 -18.30 -11.72 -12.82
CA ALA A 19 -17.75 -12.29 -14.06
C ALA A 19 -17.90 -11.34 -15.26
N LYS A 20 -18.94 -10.50 -15.22
CA LYS A 20 -19.08 -9.33 -16.12
C LYS A 20 -18.14 -8.22 -15.68
N TYR A 21 -17.80 -8.08 -14.39
CA TYR A 21 -16.86 -7.06 -13.94
C TYR A 21 -15.43 -7.35 -14.45
N PRO A 22 -14.73 -6.36 -15.03
CA PRO A 22 -15.01 -4.92 -14.95
C PRO A 22 -15.81 -4.32 -16.13
N ASP A 23 -16.31 -5.16 -17.04
CA ASP A 23 -17.28 -4.91 -18.13
C ASP A 23 -18.70 -4.59 -17.54
N GLU A 24 -18.86 -3.44 -16.87
CA GLU A 24 -20.12 -3.06 -16.18
C GLU A 24 -21.34 -2.82 -17.11
N SER A 25 -21.31 -3.10 -18.43
CA SER A 25 -22.33 -2.56 -19.36
C SER A 25 -23.32 -3.52 -20.06
N LYS A 26 -23.17 -4.85 -19.94
CA LYS A 26 -23.91 -5.80 -20.84
C LYS A 26 -25.45 -5.83 -20.74
N ASP A 27 -26.09 -5.17 -19.77
CA ASP A 27 -27.55 -5.24 -19.58
C ASP A 27 -28.35 -4.01 -20.06
N LYS A 28 -27.71 -3.00 -20.67
CA LYS A 28 -28.48 -2.01 -21.46
C LYS A 28 -28.64 -2.56 -22.88
N ALA A 29 -29.88 -2.91 -23.22
CA ALA A 29 -30.29 -3.44 -24.52
C ALA A 29 -29.47 -2.82 -25.66
N LYS A 30 -28.86 -3.68 -26.50
CA LYS A 30 -28.15 -3.35 -27.75
C LYS A 30 -28.66 -2.05 -28.38
N ALA A 31 -28.03 -0.93 -28.02
CA ALA A 31 -27.90 0.17 -28.95
C ALA A 31 -26.86 -0.33 -29.99
N PRO A 32 -27.16 -0.32 -31.29
CA PRO A 32 -26.13 -0.58 -32.29
C PRO A 32 -25.02 0.45 -32.07
N GLY A 33 -23.82 0.02 -31.66
CA GLY A 33 -22.69 0.91 -31.31
C GLY A 33 -22.31 1.00 -29.82
N ALA A 34 -22.83 0.13 -28.94
CA ALA A 34 -22.35 0.06 -27.55
C ALA A 34 -20.98 -0.64 -27.50
N VAL A 35 -19.90 0.13 -27.33
CA VAL A 35 -18.50 -0.37 -27.29
C VAL A 35 -17.83 0.10 -25.99
N GLU A 36 -17.20 -0.82 -25.27
CA GLU A 36 -16.29 -0.55 -24.15
C GLU A 36 -14.90 -0.16 -24.68
N ASP A 37 -14.13 0.63 -23.92
CA ASP A 37 -12.84 1.24 -24.32
C ASP A 37 -11.80 0.27 -24.92
N TYR A 38 -11.83 -0.09 -26.22
CA TYR A 38 -10.78 -0.98 -26.73
C TYR A 38 -10.18 -0.55 -28.06
N TYR A 39 -8.91 -0.14 -27.91
CA TYR A 39 -8.00 0.42 -28.90
C TYR A 39 -7.13 -0.65 -29.60
N SER A 40 -7.45 -1.94 -29.44
CA SER A 40 -6.72 -3.07 -30.00
C SER A 40 -7.50 -3.77 -31.12
N GLN A 41 -6.89 -3.84 -32.30
CA GLN A 41 -7.25 -4.62 -33.50
C GLN A 41 -8.59 -5.39 -33.44
N GLY A 42 -9.69 -4.70 -33.77
CA GLY A 42 -10.88 -5.30 -34.38
C GLY A 42 -11.66 -6.34 -33.59
N ASN A 43 -11.44 -6.49 -32.28
CA ASN A 43 -12.23 -7.37 -31.43
C ASN A 43 -12.98 -6.56 -30.36
N ASP A 44 -14.31 -6.70 -30.33
CA ASP A 44 -15.25 -6.10 -29.35
C ASP A 44 -15.05 -6.60 -27.90
N LYS A 45 -13.84 -7.00 -27.49
CA LYS A 45 -13.57 -7.62 -26.18
C LYS A 45 -12.37 -6.98 -25.49
N THR A 46 -12.56 -6.63 -24.23
CA THR A 46 -11.52 -6.29 -23.25
C THR A 46 -10.32 -7.24 -23.35
N PRO A 47 -9.09 -6.74 -23.64
CA PRO A 47 -7.87 -7.53 -23.54
C PRO A 47 -7.79 -8.14 -22.14
N SER A 48 -7.76 -9.45 -22.12
CA SER A 48 -7.80 -10.23 -20.89
C SER A 48 -6.87 -11.42 -21.01
N GLN A 49 -6.38 -11.91 -19.88
CA GLN A 49 -5.63 -13.15 -19.84
C GLN A 49 -5.69 -13.85 -18.48
N TRP A 50 -5.60 -15.18 -18.51
CA TRP A 50 -5.32 -15.99 -17.33
C TRP A 50 -3.87 -15.84 -16.86
N MET A 51 -3.66 -15.75 -15.55
CA MET A 51 -2.36 -15.66 -14.91
C MET A 51 -2.30 -16.52 -13.64
N GLY A 52 -1.07 -16.91 -13.24
CA GLY A 52 -0.78 -17.63 -12.00
C GLY A 52 -0.64 -19.14 -12.18
N GLY A 53 0.09 -19.78 -11.28
CA GLY A 53 0.44 -21.19 -11.41
C GLY A 53 -0.74 -22.16 -11.26
N ALA A 54 -1.86 -21.73 -10.68
CA ALA A 54 -3.08 -22.52 -10.65
C ALA A 54 -3.86 -22.45 -11.97
N ALA A 55 -3.70 -21.37 -12.76
CA ALA A 55 -4.26 -21.29 -14.10
C ALA A 55 -3.64 -22.35 -15.01
N GLU A 56 -2.30 -22.44 -15.01
CA GLU A 56 -1.55 -23.47 -15.75
C GLU A 56 -2.01 -24.88 -15.38
N ALA A 57 -2.15 -25.18 -14.09
CA ALA A 57 -2.57 -26.48 -13.60
C ALA A 57 -4.01 -26.85 -14.01
N LEU A 58 -4.90 -25.86 -14.12
CA LEU A 58 -6.25 -26.04 -14.65
C LEU A 58 -6.28 -26.07 -16.19
N GLY A 59 -5.18 -25.75 -16.85
CA GLY A 59 -5.10 -25.61 -18.31
C GLY A 59 -5.80 -24.36 -18.84
N LEU A 60 -5.87 -23.31 -18.01
CA LEU A 60 -6.39 -21.99 -18.37
C LEU A 60 -5.22 -21.13 -18.85
N SER A 61 -5.29 -20.66 -20.09
CA SER A 61 -4.25 -19.83 -20.71
C SER A 61 -4.84 -18.91 -21.76
N GLY A 62 -4.13 -17.83 -22.09
CA GLY A 62 -4.60 -16.85 -23.06
C GLY A 62 -5.85 -16.09 -22.57
N PRO A 63 -6.69 -15.58 -23.50
CA PRO A 63 -7.87 -14.78 -23.17
C PRO A 63 -8.84 -15.46 -22.20
N VAL A 64 -9.46 -14.67 -21.34
CA VAL A 64 -10.38 -15.18 -20.31
C VAL A 64 -11.71 -15.53 -20.93
N ASP A 65 -12.03 -16.83 -21.00
CA ASP A 65 -13.37 -17.28 -21.35
C ASP A 65 -14.36 -16.97 -20.20
N ARG A 66 -15.55 -16.51 -20.57
CA ARG A 66 -16.56 -16.05 -19.61
C ARG A 66 -17.14 -17.20 -18.80
N GLU A 67 -17.38 -18.35 -19.42
CA GLU A 67 -17.97 -19.50 -18.75
C GLU A 67 -16.96 -20.08 -17.75
N ASP A 68 -15.70 -20.22 -18.17
CA ASP A 68 -14.62 -20.65 -17.28
C ASP A 68 -14.40 -19.67 -16.12
N HIS A 69 -14.46 -18.35 -16.39
CA HIS A 69 -14.39 -17.33 -15.35
C HIS A 69 -15.53 -17.47 -14.33
N MET A 70 -16.77 -17.68 -14.78
CA MET A 70 -17.90 -17.89 -13.88
C MET A 70 -17.74 -19.15 -13.02
N LYS A 71 -17.36 -20.28 -13.62
CA LYS A 71 -17.16 -21.55 -12.90
C LYS A 71 -16.07 -21.42 -11.83
N THR A 72 -14.94 -20.83 -12.19
CA THR A 72 -13.80 -20.67 -11.28
C THR A 72 -14.11 -19.71 -10.12
N LEU A 73 -14.87 -18.62 -10.37
CA LEU A 73 -15.37 -17.72 -9.31
C LEU A 73 -16.29 -18.44 -8.32
N GLN A 74 -17.10 -19.38 -8.80
CA GLN A 74 -17.92 -20.27 -7.98
C GLN A 74 -17.12 -21.35 -7.26
N GLY A 75 -15.81 -21.48 -7.54
CA GLY A 75 -14.96 -22.51 -6.95
C GLY A 75 -15.17 -23.88 -7.58
N LEU A 76 -15.62 -23.90 -8.83
CA LEU A 76 -15.80 -25.11 -9.64
C LEU A 76 -14.61 -25.28 -10.59
N ASP A 77 -14.30 -26.54 -10.89
CA ASP A 77 -13.41 -26.91 -11.97
C ASP A 77 -14.07 -26.54 -13.31
N PRO A 78 -13.44 -25.71 -14.16
CA PRO A 78 -14.03 -25.27 -15.42
C PRO A 78 -14.31 -26.44 -16.40
N LYS A 79 -13.52 -27.51 -16.33
CA LYS A 79 -13.61 -28.68 -17.22
C LYS A 79 -14.64 -29.69 -16.73
N THR A 80 -14.63 -29.99 -15.44
CA THR A 80 -15.45 -31.08 -14.87
C THR A 80 -16.72 -30.60 -14.17
N GLY A 81 -16.79 -29.32 -13.80
CA GLY A 81 -17.86 -28.75 -12.99
C GLY A 81 -17.84 -29.19 -11.52
N GLN A 82 -16.83 -29.94 -11.07
CA GLN A 82 -16.73 -30.39 -9.69
C GLN A 82 -16.32 -29.25 -8.76
N GLY A 83 -16.83 -29.25 -7.52
CA GLY A 83 -16.41 -28.29 -6.50
C GLY A 83 -14.97 -28.53 -6.06
N LEU A 84 -14.11 -27.54 -6.26
CA LEU A 84 -12.69 -27.60 -5.86
C LEU A 84 -12.47 -27.19 -4.41
N VAL A 85 -13.41 -26.46 -3.80
CA VAL A 85 -13.34 -25.99 -2.42
C VAL A 85 -14.62 -26.26 -1.66
N GLN A 86 -14.53 -26.29 -0.33
CA GLN A 86 -15.72 -26.30 0.52
C GLN A 86 -16.53 -25.01 0.33
N GLY A 87 -17.85 -25.15 0.15
CA GLY A 87 -18.71 -24.02 -0.18
C GLY A 87 -18.59 -23.55 -1.63
N ALA A 88 -18.16 -24.41 -2.55
CA ALA A 88 -18.30 -24.14 -3.98
C ALA A 88 -19.78 -23.90 -4.34
N GLY A 89 -20.03 -22.93 -5.21
CA GLY A 89 -21.35 -22.39 -5.51
C GLY A 89 -21.38 -20.86 -5.40
N GLU A 90 -22.58 -20.33 -5.21
CA GLU A 90 -22.87 -18.90 -5.29
C GLU A 90 -22.62 -18.15 -3.97
N ASP A 91 -22.78 -18.80 -2.81
CA ASP A 91 -22.58 -18.14 -1.51
C ASP A 91 -21.13 -18.27 -1.02
N ARG A 92 -20.27 -17.42 -1.59
CA ARG A 92 -18.85 -17.36 -1.20
C ARG A 92 -18.20 -16.02 -1.51
N ARG A 93 -16.98 -15.86 -0.99
CA ARG A 93 -16.04 -14.86 -1.51
C ARG A 93 -15.42 -15.39 -2.79
N TYR A 94 -15.69 -14.72 -3.90
CA TYR A 94 -15.26 -15.14 -5.23
C TYR A 94 -13.80 -14.78 -5.49
N ALA A 95 -13.42 -13.52 -5.22
CA ALA A 95 -12.13 -12.99 -5.59
C ALA A 95 -11.73 -11.75 -4.77
N TRP A 96 -10.48 -11.34 -4.92
CA TRP A 96 -10.00 -9.99 -4.63
C TRP A 96 -9.58 -9.35 -5.94
N ASP A 97 -10.10 -8.16 -6.21
CA ASP A 97 -9.70 -7.35 -7.34
C ASP A 97 -8.53 -6.48 -6.93
N LEU A 98 -7.36 -6.78 -7.48
CA LEU A 98 -6.13 -6.02 -7.33
C LEU A 98 -6.01 -5.12 -8.56
N THR A 99 -6.39 -3.86 -8.42
CA THR A 99 -6.33 -2.90 -9.54
C THR A 99 -4.99 -2.18 -9.55
N PHE A 100 -4.18 -2.46 -10.58
CA PHE A 100 -2.88 -1.83 -10.81
C PHE A 100 -3.04 -0.68 -11.81
N SER A 101 -2.94 0.56 -11.35
CA SER A 101 -3.04 1.75 -12.20
C SER A 101 -1.67 2.36 -12.46
N ALA A 102 -1.33 2.60 -13.73
CA ALA A 102 -0.07 3.24 -14.10
C ALA A 102 -0.03 4.72 -13.68
N PRO A 103 1.17 5.32 -13.54
CA PRO A 103 1.31 6.77 -13.45
C PRO A 103 0.60 7.49 -14.62
N LYS A 104 0.17 8.73 -14.40
CA LYS A 104 -0.60 9.49 -15.40
C LYS A 104 0.22 9.75 -16.66
N SER A 105 1.47 10.19 -16.52
CA SER A 105 2.42 10.31 -17.64
C SER A 105 2.55 9.04 -18.50
N VAL A 106 2.55 7.83 -17.90
CA VAL A 106 2.54 6.58 -18.67
C VAL A 106 1.22 6.38 -19.43
N SER A 107 0.09 6.72 -18.80
CA SER A 107 -1.23 6.66 -19.47
C SER A 107 -1.33 7.65 -20.64
N ILE A 108 -0.68 8.82 -20.55
CA ILE A 108 -0.60 9.79 -21.64
C ILE A 108 0.25 9.24 -22.79
N VAL A 109 1.42 8.66 -22.49
CA VAL A 109 2.26 7.99 -23.51
C VAL A 109 1.48 6.89 -24.22
N TRP A 110 0.74 6.05 -23.49
CA TRP A 110 -0.12 5.01 -24.06
C TRP A 110 -1.23 5.56 -24.97
N ALA A 111 -1.89 6.65 -24.55
CA ALA A 111 -2.98 7.23 -25.31
C ALA A 111 -2.51 7.91 -26.60
N ILE A 112 -1.41 8.68 -26.53
CA ILE A 112 -0.97 9.60 -27.59
C ILE A 112 0.14 9.01 -28.48
N GLY A 113 0.89 8.02 -28.01
CA GLY A 113 2.08 7.47 -28.70
C GLY A 113 1.81 6.69 -29.99
N GLY A 114 0.55 6.55 -30.42
CA GLY A 114 0.15 5.74 -31.57
C GLY A 114 0.15 4.23 -31.30
N GLU A 115 -0.22 3.44 -32.31
CA GLU A 115 -0.53 2.00 -32.16
C GLU A 115 0.64 1.16 -31.63
N GLU A 116 1.86 1.38 -32.13
CA GLU A 116 3.05 0.63 -31.70
C GLU A 116 3.39 0.90 -30.24
N THR A 117 3.56 2.17 -29.86
CA THR A 117 3.81 2.58 -28.47
C THR A 117 2.70 2.11 -27.53
N ARG A 118 1.44 2.17 -27.99
CA ARG A 118 0.31 1.69 -27.22
C ARG A 118 0.44 0.21 -26.91
N ALA A 119 0.66 -0.63 -27.93
CA ALA A 119 0.84 -2.07 -27.77
C ALA A 119 2.03 -2.41 -26.84
N ASP A 120 3.14 -1.68 -26.97
CA ASP A 120 4.31 -1.88 -26.13
C ASP A 120 4.02 -1.54 -24.65
N VAL A 121 3.31 -0.44 -24.39
CA VAL A 121 2.92 -0.04 -23.02
C VAL A 121 1.89 -1.01 -22.42
N GLU A 122 0.96 -1.55 -23.22
CA GLU A 122 0.03 -2.59 -22.77
C GLU A 122 0.75 -3.89 -22.39
N ALA A 123 1.77 -4.28 -23.18
CA ALA A 123 2.60 -5.43 -22.88
C ALA A 123 3.46 -5.19 -21.62
N ALA A 124 4.02 -3.99 -21.45
CA ALA A 124 4.76 -3.59 -20.25
C ALA A 124 3.89 -3.62 -18.98
N GLN A 125 2.67 -3.08 -19.06
CA GLN A 125 1.67 -3.13 -18.00
C GLN A 125 1.37 -4.59 -17.61
N THR A 126 1.17 -5.45 -18.60
CA THR A 126 0.90 -6.88 -18.40
C THR A 126 2.06 -7.59 -17.71
N ARG A 127 3.30 -7.40 -18.18
CA ARG A 127 4.52 -7.97 -17.57
C ARG A 127 4.71 -7.49 -16.13
N ALA A 128 4.49 -6.20 -15.87
CA ALA A 128 4.62 -5.64 -14.52
C ALA A 128 3.63 -6.27 -13.52
N VAL A 129 2.38 -6.47 -13.95
CA VAL A 129 1.36 -7.14 -13.12
C VAL A 129 1.71 -8.62 -12.89
N GLU A 130 2.15 -9.33 -13.92
CA GLU A 130 2.56 -10.73 -13.83
C GLU A 130 3.74 -10.92 -12.86
N LYS A 131 4.75 -10.06 -12.92
CA LYS A 131 5.89 -10.08 -12.00
C LYS A 131 5.46 -9.92 -10.55
N VAL A 132 4.53 -9.01 -10.26
CA VAL A 132 3.98 -8.86 -8.91
C VAL A 132 3.19 -10.09 -8.48
N LEU A 133 2.38 -10.69 -9.37
CA LEU A 133 1.64 -11.91 -9.05
C LEU A 133 2.59 -13.07 -8.69
N GLN A 134 3.66 -13.25 -9.46
CA GLN A 134 4.71 -14.24 -9.19
C GLN A 134 5.40 -13.98 -7.84
N PHE A 135 5.63 -12.71 -7.45
CA PHE A 135 6.16 -12.38 -6.12
C PHE A 135 5.21 -12.81 -5.00
N ILE A 136 3.91 -12.54 -5.15
CA ILE A 136 2.89 -12.96 -4.18
C ILE A 136 2.90 -14.50 -4.02
N GLU A 137 2.95 -15.25 -5.13
CA GLU A 137 3.01 -16.71 -5.11
C GLU A 137 4.22 -17.25 -4.34
N GLN A 138 5.39 -16.63 -4.50
CA GLN A 138 6.65 -17.09 -3.90
C GLN A 138 6.70 -16.82 -2.39
N GLU A 139 6.29 -15.62 -1.98
CA GLU A 139 6.51 -15.13 -0.63
C GLU A 139 5.40 -15.50 0.34
N PHE A 140 4.13 -15.28 -0.02
CA PHE A 140 3.04 -15.29 0.97
C PHE A 140 1.67 -15.75 0.46
N ALA A 141 1.59 -16.38 -0.71
CA ALA A 141 0.37 -17.07 -1.15
C ALA A 141 0.08 -18.30 -0.26
N MET A 142 -0.77 -18.08 0.75
CA MET A 142 -1.13 -19.10 1.74
C MET A 142 -2.60 -19.50 1.62
N ALA A 143 -2.83 -20.79 1.38
CA ALA A 143 -4.17 -21.39 1.40
C ALA A 143 -4.51 -21.90 2.80
N ARG A 144 -5.74 -21.61 3.25
CA ARG A 144 -6.29 -22.14 4.51
C ARG A 144 -6.65 -23.61 4.36
N ARG A 145 -6.38 -24.42 5.39
CA ARG A 145 -6.83 -25.82 5.53
C ARG A 145 -7.39 -26.04 6.93
N GLY A 146 -8.38 -26.93 7.07
CA GLY A 146 -9.03 -27.22 8.36
C GLY A 146 -10.27 -26.37 8.63
N SER A 147 -10.78 -26.43 9.86
CA SER A 147 -12.04 -25.77 10.26
C SER A 147 -11.80 -24.74 11.35
N SER A 148 -12.38 -23.55 11.16
CA SER A 148 -12.37 -22.49 12.18
C SER A 148 -13.10 -22.92 13.44
N GLU A 149 -14.21 -23.64 13.30
CA GLU A 149 -15.03 -24.10 14.43
C GLU A 149 -14.28 -25.12 15.29
N LYS A 150 -13.43 -25.94 14.66
CA LYS A 150 -12.61 -26.94 15.33
C LYS A 150 -11.26 -26.38 15.82
N GLY A 151 -10.94 -25.13 15.53
CA GLY A 151 -9.64 -24.52 15.85
C GLY A 151 -8.45 -25.17 15.13
N THR A 152 -8.67 -25.82 13.98
CA THR A 152 -7.65 -26.60 13.26
C THR A 152 -7.10 -25.91 12.01
N ILE A 153 -7.22 -24.58 11.92
CA ILE A 153 -6.79 -23.85 10.72
C ILE A 153 -5.26 -23.90 10.61
N THR A 154 -4.77 -24.48 9.52
CA THR A 154 -3.38 -24.39 9.06
C THR A 154 -3.29 -23.55 7.79
N HIS A 155 -2.09 -23.06 7.49
CA HIS A 155 -1.78 -22.30 6.30
C HIS A 155 -0.65 -23.00 5.54
N GLU A 156 -0.87 -23.23 4.26
CA GLU A 156 0.06 -23.96 3.38
C GLU A 156 0.33 -23.11 2.14
N LYS A 157 1.56 -23.17 1.63
CA LYS A 157 1.91 -22.50 0.37
C LYS A 157 1.04 -23.03 -0.76
N ALA A 158 0.63 -22.14 -1.65
CA ALA A 158 -0.23 -22.49 -2.77
C ALA A 158 -0.01 -21.58 -3.97
N LYS A 159 -0.37 -22.08 -5.15
CA LYS A 159 -0.38 -21.31 -6.40
C LYS A 159 -1.70 -20.57 -6.57
N LEU A 160 -1.65 -19.41 -7.22
CA LEU A 160 -2.77 -18.50 -7.39
C LEU A 160 -3.43 -18.69 -8.76
N LEU A 161 -4.73 -18.39 -8.81
CA LEU A 161 -5.51 -18.27 -10.04
C LEU A 161 -5.96 -16.82 -10.17
N ALA A 162 -5.60 -16.16 -11.26
CA ALA A 162 -6.04 -14.79 -11.53
C ALA A 162 -6.52 -14.61 -12.97
N ALA A 163 -7.58 -13.82 -13.14
CA ALA A 163 -8.01 -13.29 -14.43
C ALA A 163 -7.63 -11.81 -14.51
N ALA A 164 -6.79 -11.43 -15.47
CA ALA A 164 -6.38 -10.06 -15.68
C ALA A 164 -7.23 -9.41 -16.79
N PHE A 165 -7.71 -8.20 -16.55
CA PHE A 165 -8.46 -7.40 -17.53
C PHE A 165 -7.80 -6.03 -17.65
N LEU A 166 -7.33 -5.67 -18.84
CA LEU A 166 -6.64 -4.42 -19.12
C LEU A 166 -7.63 -3.36 -19.61
N HIS A 167 -7.61 -2.19 -19.01
CA HIS A 167 -8.54 -1.09 -19.28
C HIS A 167 -7.76 0.20 -19.58
N GLY A 168 -8.32 1.06 -20.43
CA GLY A 168 -7.63 2.26 -20.95
C GLY A 168 -8.13 3.62 -20.45
N SER A 169 -9.38 3.73 -19.97
CA SER A 169 -9.95 5.02 -19.55
C SER A 169 -10.46 5.01 -18.11
N SER A 170 -10.44 6.20 -17.51
CA SER A 170 -11.04 6.43 -16.19
C SER A 170 -12.57 6.56 -16.30
N ARG A 171 -13.24 6.73 -15.15
CA ARG A 171 -14.69 7.01 -15.14
C ARG A 171 -15.03 8.38 -15.75
N GLU A 172 -14.12 9.34 -15.64
CA GLU A 172 -14.23 10.67 -16.28
C GLU A 172 -13.67 10.64 -17.71
N GLN A 173 -13.47 9.44 -18.28
CA GLN A 173 -12.97 9.21 -19.63
C GLN A 173 -11.56 9.75 -19.90
N ASP A 174 -10.84 10.27 -18.91
CA ASP A 174 -9.41 10.59 -19.06
C ASP A 174 -8.58 9.31 -19.30
N PRO A 175 -7.43 9.38 -20.03
CA PRO A 175 -6.52 8.26 -20.23
C PRO A 175 -6.03 7.70 -18.90
N GLN A 176 -6.23 6.41 -18.67
CA GLN A 176 -5.79 5.74 -17.47
C GLN A 176 -5.60 4.25 -17.77
N ILE A 177 -4.40 3.87 -18.20
CA ILE A 177 -4.10 2.44 -18.35
C ILE A 177 -4.04 1.78 -16.96
N HIS A 178 -4.81 0.72 -16.78
CA HIS A 178 -4.87 -0.04 -15.53
C HIS A 178 -5.31 -1.48 -15.76
N THR A 179 -4.90 -2.37 -14.87
CA THR A 179 -5.27 -3.78 -14.92
C THR A 179 -6.07 -4.15 -13.69
N HIS A 180 -7.26 -4.70 -13.89
CA HIS A 180 -8.00 -5.42 -12.86
C HIS A 180 -7.50 -6.85 -12.81
N LEU A 181 -6.67 -7.17 -11.81
CA LEU A 181 -6.23 -8.53 -11.55
C LEU A 181 -7.20 -9.19 -10.56
N MET A 182 -8.14 -9.96 -11.09
CA MET A 182 -9.13 -10.70 -10.32
C MET A 182 -8.49 -11.95 -9.74
N LEU A 183 -7.84 -11.79 -8.58
CA LEU A 183 -7.25 -12.88 -7.81
C LEU A 183 -8.36 -13.74 -7.21
N GLN A 184 -8.60 -14.89 -7.82
CA GLN A 184 -9.69 -15.75 -7.42
C GLN A 184 -9.39 -16.45 -6.11
N ASN A 185 -10.44 -16.68 -5.32
CA ASN A 185 -10.36 -17.36 -4.04
C ASN A 185 -10.29 -18.89 -4.24
N LEU A 186 -9.35 -19.34 -5.07
CA LEU A 186 -9.15 -20.71 -5.49
C LEU A 186 -7.64 -20.95 -5.65
N LEU A 187 -7.03 -21.45 -4.58
CA LEU A 187 -5.58 -21.61 -4.46
C LEU A 187 -5.21 -23.09 -4.54
N LEU A 188 -4.27 -23.45 -5.42
CA LEU A 188 -3.80 -24.82 -5.60
C LEU A 188 -2.67 -25.14 -4.60
N ARG A 189 -2.93 -26.05 -3.66
CA ARG A 189 -1.95 -26.54 -2.69
C ARG A 189 -0.97 -27.52 -3.35
N GLU A 190 0.15 -27.77 -2.68
CA GLU A 190 1.19 -28.73 -3.13
C GLU A 190 0.66 -30.16 -3.32
N ASP A 191 -0.33 -30.59 -2.53
CA ASP A 191 -0.94 -31.92 -2.62
C ASP A 191 -1.97 -32.06 -3.76
N GLY A 192 -2.13 -31.03 -4.59
CA GLY A 192 -3.09 -30.99 -5.70
C GLY A 192 -4.51 -30.60 -5.31
N THR A 193 -4.80 -30.42 -4.01
CA THR A 193 -6.12 -29.96 -3.56
C THR A 193 -6.22 -28.44 -3.60
N PHE A 194 -7.44 -27.91 -3.61
CA PHE A 194 -7.67 -26.47 -3.60
C PHE A 194 -8.11 -25.94 -2.23
N GLY A 195 -7.74 -24.70 -1.96
CA GLY A 195 -8.10 -23.96 -0.75
C GLY A 195 -8.49 -22.51 -1.04
N THR A 196 -8.81 -21.79 0.03
CA THR A 196 -9.14 -20.36 -0.01
C THR A 196 -7.99 -19.53 0.56
N LEU A 197 -7.82 -18.31 0.05
CA LEU A 197 -6.76 -17.39 0.45
C LEU A 197 -7.03 -16.82 1.85
N ASP A 198 -5.97 -16.67 2.66
CA ASP A 198 -5.99 -15.73 3.77
C ASP A 198 -5.80 -14.29 3.26
N GLY A 199 -6.92 -13.58 3.07
CA GLY A 199 -6.92 -12.24 2.49
C GLY A 199 -6.25 -11.16 3.36
N LYS A 200 -5.94 -11.41 4.64
CA LYS A 200 -5.35 -10.39 5.53
C LYS A 200 -3.99 -9.91 5.02
N GLN A 201 -3.13 -10.85 4.61
CA GLN A 201 -1.78 -10.54 4.15
C GLN A 201 -1.80 -9.65 2.90
N MET A 202 -2.77 -9.83 2.01
CA MET A 202 -2.87 -9.02 0.78
C MET A 202 -3.07 -7.53 1.08
N TYR A 203 -3.86 -7.20 2.11
CA TYR A 203 -4.06 -5.80 2.52
C TYR A 203 -2.83 -5.24 3.24
N GLU A 204 -2.15 -6.05 4.07
CA GLU A 204 -0.91 -5.64 4.75
C GLU A 204 0.20 -5.33 3.75
N TRP A 205 0.30 -6.10 2.66
CA TRP A 205 1.33 -5.94 1.62
C TRP A 205 0.97 -4.97 0.50
N LYS A 206 -0.24 -4.39 0.51
CA LYS A 206 -0.75 -3.52 -0.56
C LYS A 206 0.23 -2.42 -1.00
N MET A 207 0.85 -1.73 -0.05
CA MET A 207 1.78 -0.64 -0.37
C MET A 207 3.07 -1.16 -1.00
N ALA A 208 3.60 -2.28 -0.49
CA ALA A 208 4.79 -2.94 -1.00
C ALA A 208 4.59 -3.46 -2.43
N LEU A 209 3.50 -4.19 -2.67
CA LEU A 209 3.15 -4.71 -4.00
C LEU A 209 2.93 -3.57 -5.00
N GLY A 210 2.30 -2.48 -4.57
CA GLY A 210 2.11 -1.31 -5.40
C GLY A 210 3.43 -0.63 -5.79
N ALA A 211 4.41 -0.57 -4.87
CA ALA A 211 5.74 -0.03 -5.13
C ALA A 211 6.53 -0.92 -6.09
N MET A 212 6.50 -2.24 -5.87
CA MET A 212 7.13 -3.23 -6.76
C MET A 212 6.57 -3.18 -8.18
N TYR A 213 5.25 -3.08 -8.34
CA TYR A 213 4.62 -2.91 -9.66
C TYR A 213 5.14 -1.64 -10.36
N ARG A 214 5.26 -0.52 -9.63
CA ARG A 214 5.79 0.72 -10.21
C ARG A 214 7.26 0.60 -10.57
N ALA A 215 8.06 -0.10 -9.78
CA ALA A 215 9.46 -0.37 -10.06
C ALA A 215 9.62 -1.17 -11.36
N GLU A 216 8.83 -2.23 -11.50
CA GLU A 216 8.82 -3.06 -12.71
C GLU A 216 8.34 -2.29 -13.94
N LEU A 217 7.25 -1.53 -13.82
CA LEU A 217 6.77 -0.68 -14.91
C LEU A 217 7.81 0.39 -15.29
N ALA A 218 8.51 0.99 -14.33
CA ALA A 218 9.57 1.95 -14.61
C ALA A 218 10.73 1.33 -15.41
N ARG A 219 11.12 0.08 -15.07
CA ARG A 219 12.11 -0.69 -15.84
C ARG A 219 11.66 -0.89 -17.28
N GLU A 220 10.43 -1.34 -17.47
CA GLU A 220 9.83 -1.56 -18.79
C GLU A 220 9.78 -0.26 -19.63
N MET A 221 9.35 0.85 -19.03
CA MET A 221 9.34 2.16 -19.72
C MET A 221 10.75 2.60 -20.15
N LYS A 222 11.75 2.34 -19.31
CA LYS A 222 13.15 2.66 -19.62
C LYS A 222 13.71 1.78 -20.73
N GLU A 223 13.33 0.50 -20.77
CA GLU A 223 13.71 -0.43 -21.84
C GLU A 223 13.09 -0.06 -23.19
N MET A 224 11.88 0.50 -23.18
CA MET A 224 11.25 1.12 -24.35
C MET A 224 11.92 2.44 -24.79
N GLY A 225 12.90 2.93 -24.03
CA GLY A 225 13.70 4.11 -24.38
C GLY A 225 13.21 5.42 -23.79
N PHE A 226 12.20 5.40 -22.91
CA PHE A 226 11.75 6.61 -22.22
C PHE A 226 12.67 6.98 -21.05
N SER A 227 12.91 8.28 -20.89
CA SER A 227 13.50 8.81 -19.66
C SER A 227 12.45 8.94 -18.56
N ILE A 228 12.85 8.67 -17.31
CA ILE A 228 11.99 8.76 -16.14
C ILE A 228 12.58 9.69 -15.09
N GLU A 229 11.74 10.22 -14.23
CA GLU A 229 12.13 11.00 -13.05
C GLU A 229 11.27 10.65 -11.83
N ALA A 230 11.77 10.95 -10.64
CA ALA A 230 11.06 10.71 -9.38
C ALA A 230 9.83 11.62 -9.25
N ASP A 231 8.73 11.07 -8.75
CA ASP A 231 7.49 11.79 -8.47
C ASP A 231 6.82 11.22 -7.20
N GLY A 232 7.22 11.75 -6.04
CA GLY A 232 6.74 11.28 -4.74
C GLY A 232 7.15 9.82 -4.45
N ASP A 233 6.16 8.96 -4.22
CA ASP A 233 6.33 7.51 -4.04
C ASP A 233 6.28 6.75 -5.39
N SER A 234 6.39 7.45 -6.52
CA SER A 234 6.24 6.93 -7.88
C SER A 234 7.31 7.52 -8.81
N PHE A 235 7.31 7.08 -10.07
CA PHE A 235 8.02 7.74 -11.16
C PHE A 235 7.04 8.40 -12.12
N ARG A 236 7.56 9.29 -12.98
CA ARG A 236 6.88 9.83 -14.16
C ARG A 236 7.79 9.82 -15.38
N ILE A 237 7.21 9.88 -16.58
CA ILE A 237 7.95 10.00 -17.84
C ILE A 237 8.41 11.46 -18.02
N LYS A 238 9.71 11.65 -18.24
CA LYS A 238 10.30 12.96 -18.50
C LYS A 238 9.84 13.47 -19.87
N GLY A 239 9.51 14.76 -19.94
CA GLY A 239 9.02 15.40 -21.18
C GLY A 239 7.50 15.49 -21.28
N ILE A 240 6.74 14.80 -20.43
CA ILE A 240 5.30 15.04 -20.29
C ILE A 240 5.09 16.26 -19.38
N PRO A 241 4.33 17.29 -19.79
CA PRO A 241 4.02 18.45 -18.93
C PRO A 241 3.19 18.06 -17.70
N LYS A 242 3.46 18.68 -16.54
CA LYS A 242 2.67 18.41 -15.32
C LYS A 242 1.24 18.91 -15.46
N GLU A 243 1.07 20.04 -16.14
CA GLU A 243 -0.21 20.67 -16.44
C GLU A 243 -1.10 19.72 -17.26
N LEU A 244 -0.51 18.93 -18.16
CA LEU A 244 -1.25 17.92 -18.92
C LEU A 244 -1.65 16.73 -18.05
N GLU A 245 -0.79 16.32 -17.11
CA GLU A 245 -1.15 15.29 -16.13
C GLU A 245 -2.31 15.74 -15.24
N GLU A 246 -2.33 17.00 -14.81
CA GLU A 246 -3.41 17.61 -14.04
C GLU A 246 -4.71 17.69 -14.86
N GLU A 247 -4.63 18.13 -16.12
CA GLU A 247 -5.75 18.19 -17.07
C GLU A 247 -6.40 16.81 -17.25
N PHE A 248 -5.61 15.74 -17.41
CA PHE A 248 -6.10 14.36 -17.50
C PHE A 248 -6.31 13.66 -16.13
N SER A 249 -6.38 14.42 -15.04
CA SER A 249 -6.62 13.92 -13.69
C SER A 249 -7.89 14.49 -13.06
N ARG A 250 -8.92 14.78 -13.86
CA ARG A 250 -10.17 15.45 -13.41
C ARG A 250 -10.83 14.73 -12.23
N ARG A 251 -10.86 13.39 -12.26
CA ARG A 251 -11.36 12.55 -11.15
C ARG A 251 -10.65 12.84 -9.83
N ARG A 252 -9.32 12.97 -9.86
CA ARG A 252 -8.53 13.22 -8.66
C ARG A 252 -8.84 14.60 -8.10
N GLY A 253 -8.92 15.61 -8.98
CA GLY A 253 -9.32 16.97 -8.61
C GLY A 253 -10.70 17.02 -7.92
N GLN A 254 -11.69 16.30 -8.44
CA GLN A 254 -13.02 16.21 -7.81
C GLN A 254 -12.98 15.60 -6.39
N ILE A 255 -12.18 14.55 -6.18
CA ILE A 255 -12.03 13.90 -4.87
C ILE A 255 -11.35 14.85 -3.89
N GLU A 256 -10.27 15.50 -4.31
CA GLU A 256 -9.51 16.44 -3.46
C GLU A 256 -10.34 17.66 -3.09
N ALA A 257 -11.09 18.24 -4.04
CA ALA A 257 -12.01 19.35 -3.78
C ALA A 257 -13.06 18.97 -2.73
N LYS A 258 -13.65 17.77 -2.82
CA LYS A 258 -14.66 17.30 -1.86
C LYS A 258 -14.07 16.99 -0.48
N LEU A 259 -12.84 16.48 -0.43
CA LEU A 259 -12.13 16.30 0.84
C LEU A 259 -11.85 17.63 1.52
N ALA A 260 -11.42 18.63 0.75
CA ALA A 260 -11.19 19.99 1.24
C ALA A 260 -12.49 20.64 1.72
N GLU A 261 -13.59 20.53 0.96
CA GLU A 261 -14.93 21.01 1.35
C GLU A 261 -15.39 20.43 2.69
N LYS A 262 -15.18 19.12 2.90
CA LYS A 262 -15.58 18.42 4.13
C LYS A 262 -14.56 18.53 5.26
N GLY A 263 -13.41 19.16 5.04
CA GLY A 263 -12.29 19.21 6.01
C GLY A 263 -11.75 17.84 6.38
N LEU A 264 -11.86 16.84 5.50
CA LEU A 264 -11.47 15.46 5.76
C LEU A 264 -10.11 15.15 5.12
N THR A 265 -9.30 14.36 5.83
CA THR A 265 -8.00 13.89 5.34
C THR A 265 -7.87 12.38 5.53
N GLY A 266 -7.09 11.72 4.66
CA GLY A 266 -6.73 10.31 4.80
C GLY A 266 -7.45 9.36 3.82
N GLY A 267 -6.88 8.17 3.61
CA GLY A 267 -7.28 7.26 2.54
C GLY A 267 -8.73 6.76 2.61
N LYS A 268 -9.25 6.51 3.83
CA LYS A 268 -10.65 6.08 4.02
C LYS A 268 -11.64 7.20 3.69
N ALA A 269 -11.32 8.44 4.03
CA ALA A 269 -12.12 9.59 3.64
C ALA A 269 -12.09 9.80 2.12
N ALA A 270 -10.92 9.62 1.50
CA ALA A 270 -10.77 9.71 0.05
C ALA A 270 -11.59 8.65 -0.70
N GLU A 271 -11.64 7.42 -0.17
CA GLU A 271 -12.47 6.35 -0.72
C GLU A 271 -13.97 6.69 -0.66
N ILE A 272 -14.45 7.20 0.49
CA ILE A 272 -15.84 7.64 0.64
C ILE A 272 -16.14 8.81 -0.30
N ALA A 273 -15.26 9.82 -0.35
CA ALA A 273 -15.42 10.96 -1.25
C ALA A 273 -15.46 10.53 -2.71
N ALA A 274 -14.64 9.55 -3.11
CA ALA A 274 -14.65 8.98 -4.44
C ALA A 274 -15.96 8.26 -4.79
N LEU A 275 -16.55 7.53 -3.83
CA LEU A 275 -17.86 6.91 -4.03
C LEU A 275 -18.96 7.96 -4.14
N ASP A 276 -18.92 9.01 -3.30
CA ASP A 276 -19.92 10.06 -3.28
C ASP A 276 -19.86 10.99 -4.52
N THR A 277 -18.72 11.15 -5.18
CA THR A 277 -18.59 11.95 -6.44
C THR A 277 -18.88 11.15 -7.70
N ARG A 278 -19.28 9.88 -7.57
CA ARG A 278 -19.43 8.98 -8.70
C ARG A 278 -20.64 9.36 -9.56
N ALA A 279 -20.39 9.90 -10.75
CA ALA A 279 -21.37 9.89 -11.84
C ALA A 279 -21.42 8.49 -12.51
N ALA A 280 -22.52 8.17 -13.18
CA ALA A 280 -22.58 6.98 -14.02
C ALA A 280 -21.61 7.15 -15.21
N LYS A 281 -20.85 6.11 -15.55
CA LYS A 281 -19.93 6.17 -16.71
C LYS A 281 -20.78 6.29 -17.98
N GLU A 282 -20.61 7.38 -18.73
CA GLU A 282 -21.15 7.50 -20.08
C GLU A 282 -20.28 6.70 -21.04
N ILE A 283 -20.93 6.01 -21.98
CA ILE A 283 -20.27 5.18 -22.99
C ILE A 283 -20.08 6.06 -24.22
N LEU A 284 -18.82 6.37 -24.56
CA LEU A 284 -18.45 7.11 -25.77
C LEU A 284 -17.73 6.20 -26.75
N ASP A 285 -17.81 6.56 -28.03
CA ASP A 285 -17.06 5.91 -29.09
C ASP A 285 -15.55 6.11 -28.87
N THR A 286 -14.78 5.06 -29.14
CA THR A 286 -13.31 5.03 -28.99
C THR A 286 -12.64 6.08 -29.89
N GLU A 287 -13.16 6.31 -31.10
CA GLU A 287 -12.63 7.32 -32.02
C GLU A 287 -12.89 8.75 -31.51
N ILE A 288 -14.08 8.97 -30.93
CA ILE A 288 -14.43 10.27 -30.31
C ILE A 288 -13.53 10.53 -29.11
N LEU A 289 -13.31 9.50 -28.28
CA LEU A 289 -12.49 9.60 -27.09
C LEU A 289 -11.01 9.85 -27.42
N GLN A 290 -10.48 9.16 -28.43
CA GLN A 290 -9.14 9.43 -28.94
C GLN A 290 -9.00 10.85 -29.45
N GLY A 291 -10.00 11.33 -30.22
CA GLY A 291 -10.00 12.69 -30.74
C GLY A 291 -9.98 13.76 -29.63
N ASP A 292 -10.71 13.53 -28.54
CA ASP A 292 -10.67 14.40 -27.34
C ASP A 292 -9.26 14.39 -26.71
N TRP A 293 -8.68 13.21 -26.52
CA TRP A 293 -7.36 13.07 -25.93
C TRP A 293 -6.27 13.74 -26.77
N ASP A 294 -6.30 13.53 -28.09
CA ASP A 294 -5.35 14.14 -29.01
C ASP A 294 -5.48 15.67 -29.02
N ALA A 295 -6.70 16.20 -29.04
CA ALA A 295 -6.95 17.64 -29.00
C ALA A 295 -6.44 18.28 -27.70
N ARG A 296 -6.78 17.70 -26.55
CA ARG A 296 -6.34 18.19 -25.23
C ARG A 296 -4.83 18.07 -25.06
N ALA A 297 -4.21 16.96 -25.51
CA ALA A 297 -2.76 16.82 -25.48
C ALA A 297 -2.05 17.87 -26.36
N ALA A 298 -2.60 18.17 -27.53
CA ALA A 298 -2.05 19.15 -28.46
C ALA A 298 -2.03 20.58 -27.88
N GLU A 299 -3.02 20.96 -27.06
CA GLU A 299 -3.04 22.25 -26.35
C GLU A 299 -1.84 22.42 -25.40
N HIS A 300 -1.28 21.31 -24.92
CA HIS A 300 -0.10 21.27 -24.07
C HIS A 300 1.20 20.92 -24.85
N GLY A 301 1.15 20.94 -26.17
CA GLY A 301 2.30 20.64 -27.03
C GLY A 301 2.71 19.17 -27.07
N VAL A 302 1.81 18.25 -26.66
CA VAL A 302 2.04 16.81 -26.70
C VAL A 302 1.24 16.19 -27.84
N ASN A 303 1.95 15.49 -28.73
CA ASN A 303 1.42 14.72 -29.85
C ASN A 303 2.27 13.47 -30.08
N LYS A 304 1.88 12.62 -31.02
CA LYS A 304 2.60 11.40 -31.36
C LYS A 304 4.08 11.64 -31.66
N GLU A 305 4.41 12.65 -32.47
CA GLU A 305 5.78 12.97 -32.84
C GLU A 305 6.63 13.38 -31.63
N SER A 306 6.04 14.12 -30.69
CA SER A 306 6.72 14.51 -29.44
C SER A 306 6.96 13.32 -28.51
N ILE A 307 6.03 12.35 -28.45
CA ILE A 307 6.19 11.10 -27.68
C ILE A 307 7.30 10.25 -28.30
N GLU A 308 7.32 10.09 -29.62
CA GLU A 308 8.41 9.36 -30.29
C GLU A 308 9.76 10.07 -30.13
N ALA A 309 9.80 11.40 -30.20
CA ALA A 309 11.03 12.16 -29.95
C ALA A 309 11.52 12.07 -28.49
N ALA A 310 10.62 11.76 -27.54
CA ALA A 310 10.98 11.50 -26.15
C ALA A 310 11.64 10.12 -25.93
N LYS A 311 11.57 9.21 -26.91
CA LYS A 311 12.33 7.96 -26.90
C LYS A 311 13.77 8.22 -27.32
N GLY A 312 14.72 7.56 -26.65
CA GLY A 312 16.15 7.62 -27.00
C GLY A 312 16.96 8.70 -26.28
N PHE A 313 16.36 9.39 -25.30
CA PHE A 313 17.14 10.21 -24.37
C PHE A 313 18.12 9.37 -23.55
N GLU A 314 19.28 9.97 -23.26
CA GLU A 314 20.49 9.32 -22.76
C GLU A 314 20.24 8.23 -21.71
N LYS A 315 20.94 7.10 -21.85
CA LYS A 315 21.10 6.14 -20.76
C LYS A 315 21.84 6.84 -19.62
N GLU A 316 21.10 7.45 -18.70
CA GLU A 316 21.69 7.93 -17.46
C GLU A 316 22.45 6.78 -16.81
N ALA A 317 23.70 7.05 -16.41
CA ALA A 317 24.50 6.09 -15.69
C ALA A 317 23.73 5.58 -14.47
N ALA A 318 23.84 4.27 -14.19
CA ALA A 318 23.20 3.68 -13.03
C ALA A 318 23.68 4.40 -11.77
N LYS A 319 22.78 5.17 -11.15
CA LYS A 319 23.03 5.80 -9.84
C LYS A 319 22.95 4.71 -8.77
N GLU A 320 23.86 4.78 -7.82
CA GLU A 320 23.82 3.91 -6.65
C GLU A 320 22.59 4.25 -5.80
N ILE A 321 21.96 3.23 -5.21
CA ILE A 321 20.80 3.41 -4.34
C ILE A 321 21.30 3.92 -2.98
N ASP A 322 20.79 5.08 -2.54
CA ASP A 322 21.10 5.61 -1.22
C ASP A 322 20.34 4.81 -0.15
N ARG A 323 21.01 3.78 0.38
CA ARG A 323 20.48 2.96 1.47
C ARG A 323 20.26 3.76 2.75
N ALA A 324 21.05 4.81 3.01
CA ALA A 324 20.88 5.63 4.20
C ALA A 324 19.55 6.40 4.13
N GLU A 325 19.20 6.93 2.97
CA GLU A 325 17.89 7.55 2.73
C GLU A 325 16.74 6.56 2.96
N ILE A 326 16.86 5.33 2.45
CA ILE A 326 15.86 4.26 2.67
C ILE A 326 15.69 3.97 4.17
N LEU A 327 16.79 3.81 4.90
CA LEU A 327 16.74 3.53 6.35
C LEU A 327 16.11 4.68 7.12
N GLN A 328 16.43 5.94 6.78
CA GLN A 328 15.80 7.11 7.39
C GLN A 328 14.30 7.17 7.14
N LYS A 329 13.83 6.83 5.92
CA LYS A 329 12.41 6.77 5.60
C LYS A 329 11.69 5.69 6.40
N LEU A 330 12.27 4.49 6.51
CA LEU A 330 11.72 3.37 7.28
C LEU A 330 11.51 3.74 8.75
N THR A 331 12.44 4.46 9.36
CA THR A 331 12.38 4.82 10.79
C THR A 331 11.86 6.22 11.07
N ARG A 332 11.32 6.93 10.07
CA ARG A 332 10.85 8.32 10.24
C ARG A 332 9.68 8.43 11.20
N MET A 333 8.75 7.48 11.14
CA MET A 333 7.52 7.49 11.94
C MET A 333 7.40 6.33 12.91
N GLU A 334 8.06 5.21 12.62
CA GLU A 334 8.00 3.99 13.42
C GLU A 334 9.41 3.54 13.79
N ALA A 335 9.64 3.11 15.03
CA ALA A 335 10.95 2.61 15.46
C ALA A 335 11.26 1.20 14.94
N VAL A 336 10.22 0.47 14.53
CA VAL A 336 10.28 -0.93 14.13
C VAL A 336 9.47 -1.09 12.85
N PHE A 337 9.99 -1.88 11.91
CA PHE A 337 9.37 -2.12 10.61
C PHE A 337 9.42 -3.61 10.24
N GLU A 338 8.60 -4.03 9.28
CA GLU A 338 8.51 -5.39 8.76
C GLU A 338 9.15 -5.53 7.38
N GLU A 339 9.21 -6.75 6.85
CA GLU A 339 9.77 -7.03 5.52
C GLU A 339 9.02 -6.33 4.38
N LYS A 340 7.69 -6.19 4.51
CA LYS A 340 6.86 -5.44 3.55
C LYS A 340 7.27 -3.96 3.46
N ASP A 341 7.75 -3.36 4.54
CA ASP A 341 8.16 -1.96 4.55
C ASP A 341 9.51 -1.80 3.83
N LEU A 342 10.43 -2.74 4.01
CA LEU A 342 11.66 -2.83 3.21
C LEU A 342 11.35 -2.94 1.72
N VAL A 343 10.42 -3.83 1.33
CA VAL A 343 10.00 -4.00 -0.07
C VAL A 343 9.36 -2.72 -0.61
N ARG A 344 8.53 -2.03 0.20
CA ARG A 344 7.92 -0.75 -0.18
C ARG A 344 8.99 0.30 -0.47
N GLU A 345 9.87 0.58 0.48
CA GLU A 345 10.84 1.68 0.35
C GLU A 345 11.91 1.38 -0.71
N ALA A 346 12.36 0.13 -0.81
CA ALA A 346 13.23 -0.30 -1.90
C ALA A 346 12.52 -0.18 -3.26
N GLY A 347 11.26 -0.62 -3.36
CA GLY A 347 10.45 -0.48 -4.57
C GLY A 347 10.27 0.98 -5.02
N ILE A 348 10.02 1.89 -4.08
CA ILE A 348 9.95 3.33 -4.37
C ILE A 348 11.28 3.83 -4.93
N ALA A 349 12.38 3.60 -4.20
CA ALA A 349 13.71 4.03 -4.62
C ALA A 349 14.08 3.50 -6.00
N LEU A 350 13.89 2.19 -6.24
CA LEU A 350 14.24 1.56 -7.51
C LEU A 350 13.33 1.99 -8.67
N SER A 351 12.07 2.34 -8.40
CA SER A 351 11.19 2.91 -9.43
C SER A 351 11.69 4.23 -9.99
N HIS A 352 12.38 5.05 -9.18
CA HIS A 352 12.99 6.30 -9.64
C HIS A 352 14.19 6.08 -10.56
N HIS A 353 14.75 4.87 -10.58
CA HIS A 353 15.92 4.51 -11.38
C HIS A 353 15.60 3.54 -12.52
N GLY A 354 14.36 3.06 -12.61
CA GLY A 354 13.91 2.13 -13.64
C GLY A 354 14.53 0.75 -13.45
N ARG A 355 14.55 0.28 -12.20
CA ARG A 355 15.04 -1.06 -11.80
C ARG A 355 13.85 -1.88 -11.33
N GLY A 356 13.77 -3.12 -11.81
CA GLY A 356 12.57 -3.94 -11.70
C GLY A 356 12.45 -4.72 -10.41
N ARG A 357 11.50 -5.65 -10.41
CA ARG A 357 11.19 -6.55 -9.30
C ARG A 357 12.43 -7.30 -8.82
N GLU A 358 13.20 -7.92 -9.72
CA GLU A 358 14.35 -8.73 -9.34
C GLU A 358 15.39 -7.91 -8.59
N GLU A 359 15.66 -6.68 -9.03
CA GLU A 359 16.55 -5.78 -8.31
C GLU A 359 15.96 -5.29 -6.99
N VAL A 360 14.64 -5.14 -6.87
CA VAL A 360 13.98 -4.83 -5.58
C VAL A 360 14.22 -5.96 -4.59
N GLU A 361 14.06 -7.21 -4.99
CA GLU A 361 14.33 -8.37 -4.13
C GLU A 361 15.80 -8.44 -3.71
N GLN A 362 16.72 -8.20 -4.64
CA GLN A 362 18.15 -8.13 -4.35
C GLN A 362 18.48 -7.02 -3.36
N GLU A 363 17.88 -5.84 -3.53
CA GLU A 363 18.09 -4.70 -2.65
C GLU A 363 17.53 -4.96 -1.24
N VAL A 364 16.34 -5.54 -1.14
CA VAL A 364 15.76 -5.97 0.15
C VAL A 364 16.64 -7.00 0.84
N ALA A 365 17.16 -7.99 0.09
CA ALA A 365 18.10 -8.96 0.64
C ALA A 365 19.40 -8.31 1.11
N GLY A 366 19.87 -7.27 0.40
CA GLY A 366 21.01 -6.43 0.78
C GLY A 366 20.75 -5.66 2.07
N LEU A 367 19.61 -4.97 2.16
CA LEU A 367 19.19 -4.22 3.35
C LEU A 367 19.07 -5.13 4.57
N LYS A 368 18.47 -6.32 4.46
CA LYS A 368 18.35 -7.29 5.56
C LYS A 368 19.71 -7.74 6.14
N ARG A 369 20.80 -7.62 5.36
CA ARG A 369 22.18 -7.91 5.77
C ARG A 369 23.00 -6.65 6.05
N HIS A 370 22.41 -5.47 5.93
CA HIS A 370 23.10 -4.21 6.14
C HIS A 370 23.52 -4.08 7.59
N GLN A 371 24.73 -3.56 7.81
CA GLN A 371 25.31 -3.45 9.15
C GLN A 371 24.44 -2.62 10.11
N ASP A 372 23.67 -1.67 9.60
CA ASP A 372 22.83 -0.78 10.41
C ASP A 372 21.43 -1.32 10.66
N ILE A 373 21.05 -2.46 10.08
CA ILE A 373 19.78 -3.13 10.37
C ILE A 373 19.98 -4.16 11.48
N VAL A 374 19.10 -4.11 12.47
CA VAL A 374 19.01 -5.08 13.56
C VAL A 374 17.73 -5.88 13.39
N LYS A 375 17.85 -7.20 13.30
CA LYS A 375 16.72 -8.12 13.27
C LYS A 375 16.22 -8.39 14.70
N LEU A 376 14.92 -8.22 14.90
CA LEU A 376 14.21 -8.46 16.14
C LEU A 376 13.23 -9.62 15.97
N ARG A 377 12.91 -10.30 17.08
CA ARG A 377 11.89 -11.34 17.14
C ARG A 377 10.72 -10.84 17.98
N GLY A 378 9.55 -10.70 17.37
CA GLY A 378 8.34 -10.32 18.06
C GLY A 378 7.82 -11.43 18.97
N GLN A 379 7.03 -11.05 19.98
CA GLN A 379 6.33 -12.01 20.86
C GLN A 379 5.30 -12.84 20.09
N ASP A 380 4.79 -12.31 18.99
CA ASP A 380 3.92 -12.99 18.02
C ASP A 380 4.66 -14.00 17.12
N GLY A 381 5.98 -14.13 17.29
CA GLY A 381 6.80 -14.99 16.46
C GLY A 381 7.06 -14.45 15.05
N LYS A 382 6.78 -13.17 14.77
CA LYS A 382 7.19 -12.53 13.52
C LYS A 382 8.61 -11.97 13.61
N ASN A 383 9.22 -11.77 12.44
CA ASN A 383 10.47 -11.05 12.34
C ASN A 383 10.17 -9.56 12.16
N TYR A 384 10.80 -8.75 12.98
CA TYR A 384 10.79 -7.31 12.89
C TYR A 384 12.20 -6.81 12.66
N PHE A 385 12.33 -5.57 12.23
CA PHE A 385 13.59 -4.91 11.97
C PHE A 385 13.58 -3.52 12.58
N THR A 386 14.75 -3.05 12.99
CA THR A 386 14.99 -1.66 13.40
C THR A 386 16.38 -1.25 12.92
N THR A 387 16.74 0.02 13.07
CA THR A 387 18.10 0.49 12.82
C THR A 387 18.92 0.48 14.11
N LYS A 388 20.26 0.37 13.98
CA LYS A 388 21.18 0.55 15.11
C LYS A 388 20.96 1.89 15.80
N GLU A 389 20.74 2.95 15.02
CA GLU A 389 20.43 4.28 15.53
C GLU A 389 19.20 4.26 16.44
N MET A 390 18.06 3.72 15.97
CA MET A 390 16.84 3.65 16.77
C MET A 390 17.01 2.77 18.01
N LEU A 391 17.75 1.67 17.92
CA LEU A 391 18.05 0.82 19.06
C LEU A 391 18.89 1.55 20.12
N GLU A 392 19.90 2.33 19.72
CA GLU A 392 20.70 3.13 20.65
C GLU A 392 19.91 4.29 21.25
N LEU A 393 19.02 4.92 20.48
CA LEU A 393 18.08 5.92 21.00
C LEU A 393 17.15 5.31 22.07
N GLU A 394 16.59 4.13 21.82
CA GLU A 394 15.72 3.44 22.78
C GLU A 394 16.48 3.04 24.06
N LYS A 395 17.69 2.49 23.93
CA LYS A 395 18.57 2.21 25.09
C LYS A 395 18.87 3.48 25.88
N GLY A 396 19.12 4.60 25.21
CA GLY A 396 19.35 5.90 25.84
C GLY A 396 18.13 6.39 26.62
N ILE A 397 16.93 6.25 26.06
CA ILE A 397 15.67 6.59 26.75
C ILE A 397 15.50 5.72 28.01
N LEU A 398 15.72 4.41 27.90
CA LEU A 398 15.61 3.49 29.02
C LEU A 398 16.67 3.74 30.11
N ALA A 399 17.90 4.07 29.73
CA ALA A 399 18.96 4.42 30.66
C ALA A 399 18.59 5.68 31.46
N ARG A 400 18.15 6.75 30.77
CA ARG A 400 17.69 7.98 31.43
C ARG A 400 16.48 7.74 32.33
N ALA A 401 15.54 6.89 31.93
CA ALA A 401 14.39 6.53 32.76
C ALA A 401 14.80 5.77 34.03
N ARG A 402 15.85 4.94 33.96
CA ARG A 402 16.40 4.22 35.13
C ARG A 402 17.17 5.16 36.05
N GLU A 403 18.00 6.05 35.50
CA GLU A 403 18.72 7.08 36.27
C GLU A 403 17.73 8.01 36.99
N GLY A 404 16.68 8.44 36.28
CA GLY A 404 15.62 9.28 36.85
C GLY A 404 14.72 8.59 37.89
N LYS A 405 14.81 7.27 38.06
CA LYS A 405 14.03 6.55 39.10
C LYS A 405 14.46 6.93 40.51
N GLU A 406 15.73 7.32 40.67
CA GLU A 406 16.30 7.77 41.94
C GLU A 406 16.28 9.29 42.09
N ASP A 407 15.87 10.00 41.03
CA ASP A 407 15.76 11.45 41.05
C ASP A 407 14.59 11.87 41.94
N ARG A 408 14.91 12.64 42.99
CA ARG A 408 13.95 13.22 43.94
C ARG A 408 13.77 14.71 43.73
N ASP A 409 14.43 15.28 42.72
CA ASP A 409 14.37 16.70 42.44
C ASP A 409 13.06 17.03 41.72
N LEU A 410 12.11 17.53 42.49
CA LEU A 410 10.88 18.10 41.95
C LEU A 410 11.21 19.44 41.31
N ILE A 411 11.15 19.52 39.97
CA ILE A 411 11.16 20.81 39.27
C ILE A 411 9.82 21.50 39.55
N LEU A 412 9.79 22.32 40.59
CA LEU A 412 8.64 23.15 40.93
C LEU A 412 8.59 24.36 40.01
N SER A 413 7.41 24.68 39.49
CA SER A 413 7.22 25.92 38.74
C SER A 413 7.55 27.12 39.62
N GLU A 414 8.12 28.18 39.03
CA GLU A 414 8.43 29.42 39.75
C GLU A 414 7.19 29.96 40.48
N LYS A 415 6.01 29.83 39.86
CA LYS A 415 4.72 30.19 40.46
C LYS A 415 4.41 29.38 41.73
N SER A 416 4.69 28.08 41.73
CA SER A 416 4.49 27.21 42.91
C SER A 416 5.45 27.57 44.04
N ILE A 417 6.72 27.89 43.69
CA ILE A 417 7.73 28.33 44.66
C ILE A 417 7.33 29.66 45.28
N GLN A 418 6.94 30.64 44.47
CA GLN A 418 6.50 31.96 44.94
C GLN A 418 5.22 31.87 45.80
N ALA A 419 4.27 31.00 45.43
CA ALA A 419 3.06 30.78 46.23
C ALA A 419 3.38 30.16 47.61
N ALA A 420 4.35 29.23 47.67
CA ALA A 420 4.80 28.64 48.93
C ALA A 420 5.52 29.67 49.82
N ILE A 421 6.40 30.50 49.23
CA ILE A 421 7.07 31.60 49.94
C ILE A 421 6.04 32.56 50.52
N ALA A 422 5.10 33.06 49.71
CA ALA A 422 4.08 34.00 50.16
C ALA A 422 3.17 33.42 51.26
N ARG A 423 2.89 32.11 51.23
CA ARG A 423 2.15 31.45 52.31
C ARG A 423 2.95 31.43 53.61
N PHE A 424 4.23 31.08 53.53
CA PHE A 424 5.11 31.02 54.70
C PHE A 424 5.30 32.40 55.36
N GLU A 425 5.53 33.45 54.56
CA GLU A 425 5.66 34.82 55.07
C GLU A 425 4.38 35.29 55.79
N ARG A 426 3.19 34.95 55.27
CA ARG A 426 1.92 35.24 55.94
C ARG A 426 1.75 34.51 57.26
N GLU A 427 2.14 33.23 57.32
CA GLU A 427 2.03 32.42 58.55
C GLU A 427 3.03 32.85 59.63
N LYS A 428 4.19 33.38 59.23
CA LYS A 428 5.28 33.75 60.17
C LYS A 428 5.40 35.24 60.47
N GLY A 429 4.72 36.10 59.73
CA GLY A 429 4.62 37.54 60.02
C GLY A 429 5.90 38.33 59.70
N PHE A 430 6.80 37.80 58.88
CA PHE A 430 7.98 38.50 58.37
C PHE A 430 8.23 38.10 56.91
N SER A 431 8.91 38.97 56.15
CA SER A 431 9.29 38.70 54.77
C SER A 431 10.72 38.13 54.70
N LEU A 432 10.91 37.15 53.82
CA LEU A 432 12.19 36.55 53.49
C LEU A 432 12.92 37.48 52.51
N SER A 433 13.91 38.23 52.99
CA SER A 433 14.76 39.04 52.12
C SER A 433 15.87 38.19 51.49
N GLY A 434 15.78 38.00 50.17
CA GLY A 434 16.92 37.64 49.31
C GLY A 434 17.69 36.37 49.68
N VAL A 435 17.05 35.20 49.59
CA VAL A 435 17.80 33.93 49.46
C VAL A 435 18.15 33.77 47.98
N SER A 436 19.44 33.80 47.65
CA SER A 436 19.94 33.44 46.31
C SER A 436 19.35 32.10 45.89
N MET A 437 18.70 32.04 44.72
CA MET A 437 18.21 30.80 44.11
C MET A 437 19.38 29.81 43.94
N GLY A 438 19.45 28.86 44.87
CA GLY A 438 20.49 27.86 44.97
C GLY A 438 20.20 26.90 46.11
N VAL A 439 18.96 26.41 46.22
CA VAL A 439 18.62 25.38 47.19
C VAL A 439 19.04 24.02 46.62
N LYS A 440 20.30 23.62 46.87
CA LYS A 440 20.64 22.19 46.93
C LYS A 440 20.18 21.70 48.31
N ILE A 441 19.18 20.82 48.33
CA ILE A 441 18.81 20.09 49.54
C ILE A 441 19.82 18.95 49.69
N PRO A 442 20.66 18.90 50.76
CA PRO A 442 21.60 17.79 50.93
C PRO A 442 20.83 16.54 51.41
N PRO A 443 21.26 15.33 51.00
CA PRO A 443 20.70 14.10 51.54
C PRO A 443 21.24 13.89 52.97
N PHE A 444 20.37 13.99 53.97
CA PHE A 444 20.69 13.59 55.34
C PHE A 444 20.76 12.06 55.45
N TRP A 445 21.94 11.53 55.81
CA TRP A 445 22.14 10.18 56.31
C TRP A 445 22.91 10.22 57.64
N GLY A 446 22.38 9.54 58.67
CA GLY A 446 23.18 8.69 59.59
C GLY A 446 23.67 9.22 60.95
N ASN A 447 22.95 8.81 62.00
CA ASN A 447 23.41 8.18 63.27
C ASN A 447 23.92 8.95 64.52
N GLU A 448 23.33 8.50 65.66
CA GLU A 448 23.68 8.60 67.10
C GLU A 448 23.50 9.99 67.76
N ILE A 449 22.68 10.20 68.81
CA ILE A 449 22.57 9.55 70.13
C ILE A 449 21.11 9.68 70.71
N SER A 450 20.73 8.71 71.55
CA SER A 450 19.43 8.38 72.19
C SER A 450 18.81 9.40 73.22
N PRO A 451 17.53 9.19 73.68
CA PRO A 451 16.55 10.18 74.20
C PRO A 451 16.44 10.13 75.76
N PRO A 452 15.38 10.57 76.50
CA PRO A 452 14.13 11.27 76.15
C PRO A 452 13.72 12.40 77.15
N TRP A 453 12.64 13.13 76.83
CA TRP A 453 11.55 13.35 77.79
C TRP A 453 10.23 13.72 77.07
N TRP A 454 9.08 13.27 77.61
CA TRP A 454 7.67 13.69 77.36
C TRP A 454 7.08 13.33 75.98
N LEU A 455 6.64 12.08 75.91
CA LEU A 455 5.46 11.60 75.19
C LEU A 455 4.18 12.10 75.89
N SER A 456 3.30 12.81 75.15
CA SER A 456 1.84 13.00 75.35
C SER A 456 1.44 14.22 74.51
N ASP A 457 0.55 14.23 73.53
CA ASP A 457 -0.75 13.58 73.40
C ASP A 457 -1.22 13.64 71.94
N LEU A 458 -2.24 12.83 71.63
CA LEU A 458 -3.00 12.73 70.36
C LEU A 458 -2.22 12.02 69.24
N GLY A 459 -2.30 10.70 69.05
CA GLY A 459 -3.49 9.86 69.13
C GLY A 459 -4.20 9.80 67.77
N CYS A 460 -3.58 9.14 66.79
CA CYS A 460 -4.30 8.31 65.83
C CYS A 460 -3.35 7.35 65.11
N ARG A 461 -3.61 6.05 65.35
CA ARG A 461 -3.04 4.90 64.63
C ARG A 461 -3.60 4.90 63.20
N LEU A 462 -2.81 4.47 62.21
CA LEU A 462 -3.01 3.20 61.51
C LEU A 462 -1.89 2.96 60.48
N LEU A 463 -1.56 1.68 60.36
CA LEU A 463 -0.37 1.04 59.80
C LEU A 463 -0.33 1.01 58.26
N PRO A 464 0.86 0.77 57.67
CA PRO A 464 1.02 0.39 56.26
C PRO A 464 0.84 -1.13 56.08
N GLY A 465 0.24 -1.54 54.97
CA GLY A 465 0.11 -2.95 54.58
C GLY A 465 0.54 -3.16 53.13
N ALA A 466 1.57 -4.01 52.98
CA ALA A 466 1.95 -4.92 51.89
C ALA A 466 1.85 -4.46 50.43
#